data_AF-A0A8H6A085-F1
#
_entry.id   AF-A0A8H6A085-F1
#
_cell.length_a   1.000
_cell.length_b   1.000
_cell.length_c   1.000
_cell.angle_alpha   90.00
_cell.angle_beta   90.00
_cell.angle_gamma   90.00
#
_symmetry.space_group_name_H-M   'P 1'
#
loop_
_entity.id
_entity.type
_entity.pdbx_description
1 polymer ?
#
loop_
_entity_poly.entity_id
_entity_poly.type
_entity_poly.pdbx_seq_one_letter_code
_entity_poly.pdbx_strand_id
1 'polypeptide(L)'
;MLSRAVLPLTRPNALASTLRLSSLPVTHSRWYAKNNKPKASYKLPDSIKQSQAEKPTQPSQQEYSASQAEFDTNADAQSNTANQTAELTEKAAPQQPLPDLTQGIPSTLAAELEARSKGRGPTALNLTEDPSRSDEYTDDGHGGDIPKDGYVSSLDRRRARTANLMYALFLLAGAGGVAYLGRNWDTEEEERIHPDVPSGWGLGLWYNRVKARFSDLTSYYKDPAFPKLLPDEDPNLRQPYTLVLSLEDLLVHSEWSREHGWRVAKRPGVDYFLRYLNQYYELVLFTSVPSMMADQVLRKLDPFRIIRWPLFREATRYKDGEYIKDLAYLNRDLSKVILIDTKEEHARLQPENAIILKKWNGEPKDKTLVALIPLLEYLAGMGVEDVRPVLKSFEGTDIPVEFAKREKAMRERFQKELGEEQKKRPKLSMGSLASAFGLKSTRTLDGEQTPSEGLAQGKMLWDQIRERGQKNYEMMEKEIRENGEKWLAEMAAEEEKARQEQMDQMKGSFTSMFGAGKQ
;
A
#
# COMPACT_ATOMS: atom_id res chain seq x y z
N MET A 1 -8.52 5.87 21.16
CA MET A 1 -7.31 5.19 20.64
C MET A 1 -7.77 3.91 19.95
N LEU A 2 -8.11 4.01 18.66
CA LEU A 2 -8.41 2.85 17.84
C LEU A 2 -7.07 2.37 17.28
N SER A 3 -6.60 1.20 17.71
CA SER A 3 -5.37 0.61 17.19
C SER A 3 -5.56 0.37 15.69
N ARG A 4 -4.67 0.96 14.90
CA ARG A 4 -4.59 0.74 13.46
C ARG A 4 -4.32 -0.75 13.26
N ALA A 5 -5.28 -1.48 12.71
CA ALA A 5 -5.08 -2.86 12.32
C ALA A 5 -3.94 -2.92 11.30
N VAL A 6 -2.82 -3.53 11.71
CA VAL A 6 -1.66 -3.77 10.87
C VAL A 6 -2.04 -4.87 9.89
N LEU A 7 -2.40 -4.49 8.66
CA LEU A 7 -2.38 -5.45 7.55
C LEU A 7 -0.91 -5.81 7.30
N PRO A 8 -0.52 -7.10 7.27
CA PRO A 8 0.83 -7.47 6.91
C PRO A 8 1.07 -7.10 5.45
N LEU A 9 1.73 -5.98 5.21
CA LEU A 9 2.15 -5.53 3.87
C LEU A 9 3.24 -6.46 3.29
N THR A 10 3.92 -7.23 4.14
CA THR A 10 4.98 -8.15 3.74
C THR A 10 4.38 -9.48 3.30
N ARG A 11 4.25 -9.68 1.99
CA ARG A 11 3.98 -11.00 1.40
C ARG A 11 5.33 -11.70 1.15
N PRO A 12 5.55 -12.95 1.59
CA PRO A 12 6.75 -13.69 1.22
C PRO A 12 6.75 -13.92 -0.31
N ASN A 13 7.87 -13.60 -0.97
CA ASN A 13 8.08 -13.91 -2.38
C ASN A 13 8.42 -15.41 -2.53
N ALA A 14 7.62 -16.16 -3.29
CA ALA A 14 7.93 -17.55 -3.63
C ALA A 14 9.18 -17.67 -4.52
N LEU A 15 9.42 -16.65 -5.35
CA LEU A 15 10.70 -16.44 -6.04
C LEU A 15 11.66 -15.69 -5.10
N ALA A 16 11.87 -16.23 -3.89
CA ALA A 16 13.06 -15.90 -3.11
C ALA A 16 14.23 -16.36 -3.96
N SER A 17 14.74 -15.43 -4.76
CA SER A 17 15.88 -15.53 -5.65
C SER A 17 16.99 -16.40 -5.07
N THR A 18 16.91 -17.70 -5.30
CA THR A 18 18.02 -18.64 -5.14
C THR A 18 19.12 -18.34 -6.16
N LEU A 19 18.85 -17.41 -7.09
CA LEU A 19 19.79 -16.78 -8.02
C LEU A 19 20.01 -15.28 -7.75
N ARG A 20 19.83 -14.77 -6.52
CA ARG A 20 20.47 -13.50 -6.13
C ARG A 20 21.94 -13.78 -5.87
N LEU A 21 22.72 -13.90 -6.94
CA LEU A 21 24.16 -13.72 -6.82
C LEU A 21 24.36 -12.33 -6.22
N SER A 22 25.12 -12.30 -5.13
CA SER A 22 25.67 -11.10 -4.54
C SER A 22 26.05 -10.12 -5.64
N SER A 23 25.43 -8.93 -5.65
CA SER A 23 26.11 -7.76 -6.17
C SER A 23 27.35 -7.59 -5.28
N LEU A 24 28.44 -8.23 -5.68
CA LEU A 24 29.73 -7.85 -5.14
C LEU A 24 29.85 -6.34 -5.37
N PRO A 25 30.28 -5.57 -4.37
CA PRO A 25 30.44 -4.14 -4.52
C PRO A 25 31.27 -3.90 -5.78
N VAL A 26 30.80 -3.00 -6.64
CA VAL A 26 31.57 -2.48 -7.76
C VAL A 26 32.88 -1.97 -7.17
N THR A 27 33.91 -2.81 -7.23
CA THR A 27 35.25 -2.41 -6.87
C THR A 27 35.69 -1.51 -8.01
N HIS A 28 35.59 -0.20 -7.79
CA HIS A 28 36.27 0.76 -8.64
C HIS A 28 37.72 0.31 -8.76
N SER A 29 38.12 -0.14 -9.95
CA SER A 29 39.50 -0.43 -10.27
C SER A 29 40.25 0.89 -10.30
N ARG A 30 40.77 1.31 -9.14
CA ARG A 30 41.73 2.40 -9.04
C ARG A 30 43.00 1.97 -9.77
N TRP A 31 43.14 2.46 -11.00
CA TRP A 31 44.36 2.33 -11.78
C TRP A 31 45.55 2.92 -11.01
N TYR A 32 46.68 2.22 -11.09
CA TYR A 32 47.96 2.55 -10.45
C TYR A 32 48.46 3.94 -10.87
N ALA A 33 48.37 4.92 -9.96
CA ALA A 33 49.26 6.07 -9.97
C ALA A 33 50.56 5.67 -9.26
N LYS A 34 51.65 5.63 -10.03
CA LYS A 34 53.02 5.39 -9.57
C LYS A 34 53.38 6.38 -8.46
N ASN A 35 53.97 5.84 -7.39
CA ASN A 35 54.56 6.53 -6.25
C ASN A 35 55.40 7.75 -6.64
N ASN A 36 55.15 8.86 -5.95
CA ASN A 36 56.20 9.67 -5.33
C ASN A 36 55.61 10.35 -4.08
N LYS A 37 55.96 9.87 -2.88
CA LYS A 37 55.81 10.63 -1.63
C LYS A 37 56.96 11.65 -1.54
N PRO A 38 56.76 12.80 -0.88
CA PRO A 38 57.18 12.83 0.52
C PRO A 38 56.25 13.61 1.49
N LYS A 39 56.20 13.06 2.72
CA LYS A 39 56.17 13.70 4.05
C LYS A 39 55.31 14.95 4.30
N ALA A 40 54.26 14.81 5.12
CA ALA A 40 54.06 15.58 6.36
C ALA A 40 52.95 14.98 7.22
N SER A 41 53.14 15.02 8.53
CA SER A 41 52.32 14.45 9.60
C SER A 41 51.23 15.41 10.09
N TYR A 42 50.00 14.95 10.26
CA TYR A 42 49.01 15.63 11.08
C TYR A 42 48.28 14.63 11.99
N LYS A 43 48.32 14.90 13.30
CA LYS A 43 47.72 14.10 14.38
C LYS A 43 46.30 14.61 14.64
N LEU A 44 45.33 13.71 14.84
CA LEU A 44 44.08 14.04 15.52
C LEU A 44 44.26 13.86 17.04
N PRO A 45 43.63 14.70 17.89
CA PRO A 45 43.77 14.61 19.34
C PRO A 45 42.83 13.58 19.98
N ASP A 46 43.36 12.90 20.99
CA ASP A 46 42.67 12.04 21.95
C ASP A 46 41.94 12.88 23.02
N SER A 47 40.62 12.69 23.15
CA SER A 47 39.85 12.64 24.41
C SER A 47 38.43 12.22 24.01
N ILE A 48 37.72 11.28 24.64
CA ILE A 48 37.54 10.98 26.05
C ILE A 48 37.29 9.45 26.20
N LYS A 49 37.93 8.84 27.20
CA LYS A 49 37.74 7.45 27.61
C LYS A 49 36.51 7.30 28.52
N GLN A 50 35.76 6.23 28.24
CA GLN A 50 35.18 5.24 29.15
C GLN A 50 34.03 5.61 30.10
N SER A 51 32.92 4.88 29.93
CA SER A 51 32.33 4.09 31.01
C SER A 51 31.80 2.76 30.47
N GLN A 52 32.33 1.67 31.03
CA GLN A 52 31.88 0.29 30.84
C GLN A 52 30.57 0.06 31.60
N ALA A 53 29.61 -0.66 31.02
CA ALA A 53 28.55 -1.33 31.75
C ALA A 53 28.10 -2.61 31.00
N GLU A 54 28.55 -3.73 31.55
CA GLU A 54 27.83 -4.98 31.81
C GLU A 54 27.05 -5.72 30.71
N LYS A 55 27.53 -6.96 30.47
CA LYS A 55 26.83 -8.09 29.85
C LYS A 55 25.61 -8.50 30.67
N PRO A 56 24.49 -8.86 30.04
CA PRO A 56 23.53 -9.77 30.64
C PRO A 56 23.82 -11.22 30.22
N THR A 57 23.83 -12.06 31.24
CA THR A 57 23.96 -13.51 31.28
C THR A 57 22.85 -14.22 30.50
N GLN A 58 23.21 -15.24 29.71
CA GLN A 58 22.30 -16.23 29.13
C GLN A 58 21.71 -17.14 30.21
N PRO A 59 20.41 -17.49 30.16
CA PRO A 59 19.93 -18.73 30.71
C PRO A 59 19.87 -19.81 29.62
N SER A 60 20.45 -20.94 29.99
CA SER A 60 20.40 -22.30 29.42
C SER A 60 19.23 -22.65 28.50
N GLN A 61 19.58 -23.18 27.33
CA GLN A 61 18.74 -24.04 26.50
C GLN A 61 18.35 -25.30 27.28
N GLN A 62 17.04 -25.58 27.37
CA GLN A 62 16.53 -26.92 27.67
C GLN A 62 16.12 -27.56 26.35
N GLU A 63 16.86 -28.60 25.97
CA GLU A 63 16.49 -29.57 24.95
C GLU A 63 15.22 -30.30 25.39
N TYR A 64 14.16 -30.22 24.59
CA TYR A 64 13.06 -31.19 24.66
C TYR A 64 13.32 -32.30 23.65
N SER A 65 13.71 -33.45 24.18
CA SER A 65 13.85 -34.70 23.45
C SER A 65 12.51 -35.16 22.88
N ALA A 66 12.55 -35.55 21.61
CA ALA A 66 11.58 -36.42 20.99
C ALA A 66 11.63 -37.81 21.64
N SER A 67 10.51 -38.28 22.20
CA SER A 67 10.07 -39.69 22.21
C SER A 67 8.92 -39.90 23.20
N GLN A 68 7.78 -40.34 22.68
CA GLN A 68 6.85 -41.37 23.20
C GLN A 68 5.52 -41.15 22.47
N ALA A 69 5.04 -42.05 21.62
CA ALA A 69 4.67 -43.47 21.76
C ALA A 69 3.16 -43.55 21.56
N GLU A 70 2.80 -44.16 20.44
CA GLU A 70 1.47 -44.43 19.92
C GLU A 70 0.55 -45.09 20.96
N PHE A 71 -0.72 -44.69 20.97
CA PHE A 71 -1.80 -45.54 21.49
C PHE A 71 -2.98 -45.47 20.53
N ASP A 72 -2.98 -46.39 19.57
CA ASP A 72 -4.13 -46.80 18.78
C ASP A 72 -4.99 -47.75 19.62
N THR A 73 -6.27 -47.42 19.81
CA THR A 73 -7.31 -48.45 19.93
C THR A 73 -8.59 -47.99 19.23
N ASN A 74 -8.92 -48.74 18.17
CA ASN A 74 -10.16 -48.70 17.40
C ASN A 74 -11.38 -49.17 18.19
N ALA A 75 -12.53 -48.55 17.89
CA ALA A 75 -13.90 -49.11 17.82
C ALA A 75 -14.54 -49.69 19.12
N ASP A 76 -15.87 -49.68 19.37
CA ASP A 76 -17.02 -49.55 18.48
C ASP A 76 -18.31 -49.16 19.24
N ALA A 77 -19.37 -48.92 18.46
CA ALA A 77 -20.70 -48.48 18.87
C ALA A 77 -21.62 -49.58 19.47
N GLN A 78 -22.72 -49.12 20.10
CA GLN A 78 -23.94 -49.83 20.52
C GLN A 78 -23.95 -50.47 21.93
N SER A 79 -24.59 -49.78 22.88
CA SER A 79 -25.50 -50.40 23.85
C SER A 79 -26.50 -49.38 24.42
N ASN A 80 -27.54 -49.09 23.65
CA ASN A 80 -28.82 -48.70 24.23
C ASN A 80 -29.49 -49.97 24.78
N THR A 81 -30.02 -49.93 26.01
CA THR A 81 -31.45 -50.20 26.32
C THR A 81 -31.68 -50.50 27.81
N ALA A 82 -32.65 -49.74 28.37
CA ALA A 82 -33.60 -50.02 29.46
C ALA A 82 -33.14 -50.21 30.93
N ASN A 83 -33.50 -49.19 31.73
CA ASN A 83 -34.53 -49.23 32.79
C ASN A 83 -34.76 -50.55 33.55
N GLN A 84 -34.55 -50.58 34.88
CA GLN A 84 -35.63 -50.45 35.88
C GLN A 84 -35.15 -50.56 37.34
N THR A 85 -35.54 -49.56 38.16
CA THR A 85 -36.03 -49.58 39.57
C THR A 85 -35.26 -50.30 40.70
N ALA A 86 -34.85 -49.52 41.71
CA ALA A 86 -35.49 -49.39 43.06
C ALA A 86 -34.49 -48.70 44.03
N GLU A 87 -34.68 -47.41 44.33
CA GLU A 87 -35.18 -46.86 45.61
C GLU A 87 -34.16 -46.79 46.77
N LEU A 88 -33.87 -45.56 47.22
CA LEU A 88 -34.15 -45.06 48.58
C LEU A 88 -33.79 -43.55 48.69
N THR A 89 -34.85 -42.72 48.73
CA THR A 89 -35.11 -41.47 49.51
C THR A 89 -33.95 -40.78 50.25
N GLU A 90 -33.69 -39.46 50.18
CA GLU A 90 -34.48 -38.28 50.62
C GLU A 90 -33.64 -37.01 50.24
N LYS A 91 -34.09 -35.86 49.69
CA LYS A 91 -35.17 -34.91 50.01
C LYS A 91 -35.53 -34.03 48.77
N ALA A 92 -36.84 -33.81 48.57
CA ALA A 92 -37.48 -32.77 47.74
C ALA A 92 -38.09 -31.69 48.70
N ALA A 93 -38.55 -30.47 48.35
CA ALA A 93 -38.99 -29.78 47.11
C ALA A 93 -39.09 -28.24 47.46
N PRO A 94 -39.59 -27.28 46.62
CA PRO A 94 -40.36 -27.45 45.38
C PRO A 94 -39.90 -26.59 44.18
N GLN A 95 -40.08 -27.14 42.98
CA GLN A 95 -40.14 -26.40 41.73
C GLN A 95 -41.57 -25.85 41.57
N GLN A 96 -41.68 -24.53 41.40
CA GLN A 96 -42.93 -23.88 41.02
C GLN A 96 -43.22 -24.16 39.52
N PRO A 97 -44.49 -24.31 39.11
CA PRO A 97 -44.82 -24.44 37.69
C PRO A 97 -44.54 -23.13 36.94
N LEU A 98 -44.12 -23.23 35.68
CA LEU A 98 -43.91 -22.06 34.82
C LEU A 98 -45.22 -21.25 34.65
N PRO A 99 -45.16 -19.91 34.65
CA PRO A 99 -46.34 -19.07 34.48
C PRO A 99 -46.87 -19.12 33.04
N ASP A 100 -48.19 -19.12 32.91
CA ASP A 100 -48.91 -19.05 31.64
C ASP A 100 -48.80 -17.63 31.04
N LEU A 101 -48.19 -17.54 29.84
CA LEU A 101 -47.89 -16.28 29.13
C LEU A 101 -49.04 -15.79 28.23
N THR A 102 -50.23 -16.38 28.33
CA THR A 102 -51.39 -15.99 27.51
C THR A 102 -52.09 -14.71 27.97
N GLN A 103 -51.75 -14.19 29.16
CA GLN A 103 -52.23 -12.88 29.61
C GLN A 103 -51.14 -11.82 29.37
N GLY A 104 -51.35 -11.02 28.32
CA GLY A 104 -50.48 -9.89 27.99
C GLY A 104 -50.32 -8.91 29.15
N ILE A 105 -49.16 -8.25 29.18
CA ILE A 105 -48.78 -7.28 30.21
C ILE A 105 -49.84 -6.16 30.28
N PRO A 106 -50.47 -5.87 31.44
CA PRO A 106 -51.43 -4.78 31.52
C PRO A 106 -50.71 -3.44 31.28
N SER A 107 -51.23 -2.64 30.35
CA SER A 107 -50.63 -1.36 29.94
C SER A 107 -50.64 -0.36 31.10
N THR A 108 -49.47 -0.10 31.69
CA THR A 108 -49.23 0.95 32.70
C THR A 108 -49.54 2.35 32.18
N LEU A 109 -49.53 2.53 30.85
CA LEU A 109 -49.88 3.78 30.16
C LEU A 109 -51.38 4.13 30.31
N ALA A 110 -52.28 3.14 30.30
CA ALA A 110 -53.72 3.37 30.46
C ALA A 110 -54.06 3.81 31.88
N ALA A 111 -53.43 3.20 32.89
CA ALA A 111 -53.58 3.59 34.29
C ALA A 111 -52.99 4.98 34.57
N GLU A 112 -51.88 5.34 33.91
CA GLU A 112 -51.28 6.68 34.02
C GLU A 112 -52.14 7.76 33.33
N LEU A 113 -52.81 7.41 32.22
CA LEU A 113 -53.73 8.30 31.51
C LEU A 113 -55.03 8.56 32.31
N GLU A 114 -55.58 7.53 32.96
CA GLU A 114 -56.73 7.67 33.87
C GLU A 114 -56.38 8.40 35.17
N ALA A 115 -55.19 8.20 35.71
CA ALA A 115 -54.71 8.97 36.86
C ALA A 115 -54.55 10.46 36.51
N ARG A 116 -54.16 10.77 35.27
CA ARG A 116 -54.02 12.14 34.75
C ARG A 116 -55.36 12.80 34.44
N SER A 117 -56.42 12.03 34.14
CA SER A 117 -57.77 12.57 33.89
C SER A 117 -58.53 12.92 35.18
N LYS A 118 -58.24 12.24 36.30
CA LYS A 118 -58.87 12.50 37.61
C LYS A 118 -58.33 13.72 38.38
N GLY A 119 -57.24 14.35 37.91
CA GLY A 119 -56.54 15.43 38.60
C GLY A 119 -56.83 16.87 38.15
N ARG A 120 -57.77 17.10 37.22
CA ARG A 120 -58.01 18.44 36.66
C ARG A 120 -59.45 18.91 36.91
N GLY A 121 -59.60 19.90 37.79
CA GLY A 121 -60.86 20.63 38.01
C GLY A 121 -61.35 21.34 36.73
N PRO A 122 -62.64 21.75 36.69
CA PRO A 122 -63.34 22.04 35.45
C PRO A 122 -62.85 23.36 34.84
N THR A 123 -62.17 23.28 33.71
CA THR A 123 -62.04 24.41 32.78
C THR A 123 -63.09 24.25 31.70
N ALA A 124 -64.03 25.19 31.65
CA ALA A 124 -65.09 25.26 30.65
C ALA A 124 -64.52 25.31 29.23
N LEU A 125 -64.69 24.21 28.49
CA LEU A 125 -64.64 24.18 27.05
C LEU A 125 -65.96 23.55 26.60
N ASN A 126 -66.85 24.38 26.08
CA ASN A 126 -68.07 23.96 25.39
C ASN A 126 -67.65 23.16 24.15
N LEU A 127 -67.67 21.84 24.27
CA LEU A 127 -67.54 20.92 23.16
C LEU A 127 -68.96 20.49 22.77
N THR A 128 -69.59 21.28 21.91
CA THR A 128 -70.80 20.86 21.20
C THR A 128 -70.62 21.27 19.75
N GLU A 129 -69.76 20.53 19.06
CA GLU A 129 -69.74 20.51 17.59
C GLU A 129 -70.36 19.20 17.13
N ASP A 130 -71.44 19.37 16.38
CA ASP A 130 -72.24 18.38 15.69
C ASP A 130 -71.39 17.73 14.58
N PRO A 131 -71.26 16.39 14.49
CA PRO A 131 -70.39 15.72 13.53
C PRO A 131 -70.92 15.71 12.09
N SER A 132 -71.93 16.53 11.74
CA SER A 132 -72.57 16.55 10.42
C SER A 132 -72.21 17.74 9.53
N ARG A 133 -71.24 18.58 9.91
CA ARG A 133 -70.84 19.75 9.10
C ARG A 133 -69.52 19.52 8.37
N SER A 134 -69.62 19.07 7.12
CA SER A 134 -68.52 19.10 6.16
C SER A 134 -68.32 20.53 5.64
N ASP A 135 -67.49 21.32 6.30
CA ASP A 135 -67.07 22.62 5.74
C ASP A 135 -65.94 22.38 4.73
N GLU A 136 -66.38 22.40 3.47
CA GLU A 136 -65.64 22.45 2.23
C GLU A 136 -64.82 23.75 2.19
N TYR A 137 -63.48 23.66 2.22
CA TYR A 137 -62.62 24.83 2.00
C TYR A 137 -62.47 25.06 0.50
N THR A 138 -63.25 26.01 -0.04
CA THR A 138 -62.98 26.62 -1.34
C THR A 138 -61.93 27.71 -1.19
N ASP A 139 -60.86 27.58 -1.98
CA ASP A 139 -59.81 28.57 -2.19
C ASP A 139 -60.35 29.65 -3.14
N ASP A 140 -60.92 30.72 -2.58
CA ASP A 140 -61.38 31.88 -3.34
C ASP A 140 -60.62 33.13 -2.88
N GLY A 141 -59.65 33.54 -3.71
CA GLY A 141 -58.92 34.78 -3.54
C GLY A 141 -59.81 36.01 -3.73
N HIS A 142 -59.82 36.91 -2.74
CA HIS A 142 -59.63 38.36 -2.86
C HIS A 142 -60.06 39.07 -1.56
N GLY A 143 -59.15 39.87 -0.97
CA GLY A 143 -59.51 41.02 -0.14
C GLY A 143 -59.21 40.90 1.35
N GLY A 144 -57.98 41.25 1.72
CA GLY A 144 -57.61 41.55 3.09
C GLY A 144 -56.12 41.34 3.32
N ASP A 145 -55.33 42.41 3.21
CA ASP A 145 -53.95 42.45 3.69
C ASP A 145 -53.95 42.22 5.21
N ILE A 146 -54.03 40.96 5.62
CA ILE A 146 -53.70 40.53 6.98
C ILE A 146 -52.18 40.71 7.07
N PRO A 147 -51.66 41.57 7.96
CA PRO A 147 -50.22 41.71 8.12
C PRO A 147 -49.63 40.32 8.35
N LYS A 148 -48.53 39.98 7.66
CA LYS A 148 -47.82 38.69 7.80
C LYS A 148 -47.26 38.43 9.21
N ASP A 149 -47.69 39.19 10.21
CA ASP A 149 -47.50 38.91 11.63
C ASP A 149 -48.72 38.14 12.13
N GLY A 150 -48.76 36.85 11.77
CA GLY A 150 -49.68 35.91 12.38
C GLY A 150 -49.57 35.94 13.90
N TYR A 151 -50.69 35.73 14.59
CA TYR A 151 -50.74 35.70 16.05
C TYR A 151 -49.70 34.72 16.62
N VAL A 152 -48.61 35.25 17.18
CA VAL A 152 -47.57 34.43 17.81
C VAL A 152 -48.00 34.10 19.23
N SER A 153 -48.30 32.82 19.49
CA SER A 153 -48.70 32.37 20.82
C SER A 153 -47.62 32.68 21.86
N SER A 154 -48.01 32.87 23.12
CA SER A 154 -47.07 33.11 24.22
C SER A 154 -46.07 31.95 24.40
N LEU A 155 -46.49 30.72 24.04
CA LEU A 155 -45.63 29.54 23.98
C LEU A 155 -44.59 29.64 22.87
N ASP A 156 -44.97 30.12 21.69
CA ASP A 156 -44.05 30.30 20.56
C ASP A 156 -43.06 31.44 20.83
N ARG A 157 -43.49 32.53 21.48
CA ARG A 157 -42.57 33.59 21.95
C ARG A 157 -41.57 33.08 22.99
N ARG A 158 -41.99 32.15 23.86
CA ARG A 158 -41.10 31.51 24.84
C ARG A 158 -40.11 30.59 24.13
N ARG A 159 -40.60 29.71 23.24
CA ARG A 159 -39.76 28.81 22.42
C ARG A 159 -38.76 29.56 21.55
N ALA A 160 -39.16 30.67 20.92
CA ALA A 160 -38.28 31.53 20.15
C ALA A 160 -37.19 32.17 21.02
N ARG A 161 -37.54 32.63 22.23
CA ARG A 161 -36.54 33.12 23.20
C ARG A 161 -35.56 32.03 23.64
N THR A 162 -36.05 30.83 23.94
CA THR A 162 -35.16 29.70 24.25
C THR A 162 -34.31 29.31 23.05
N ALA A 163 -34.86 29.27 21.84
CA ALA A 163 -34.12 28.97 20.61
C ALA A 163 -33.03 30.02 20.36
N ASN A 164 -33.33 31.31 20.49
CA ASN A 164 -32.35 32.39 20.36
C ASN A 164 -31.25 32.29 21.42
N LEU A 165 -31.60 31.94 22.67
CA LEU A 165 -30.62 31.66 23.71
C LEU A 165 -29.75 30.45 23.34
N MET A 166 -30.34 29.36 22.85
CA MET A 166 -29.60 28.17 22.41
C MET A 166 -28.66 28.48 21.25
N TYR A 167 -29.10 29.29 20.26
CA TYR A 167 -28.25 29.75 19.16
C TYR A 167 -27.11 30.63 19.67
N ALA A 168 -27.38 31.55 20.61
CA ALA A 168 -26.34 32.38 21.22
C ALA A 168 -25.31 31.54 21.99
N LEU A 169 -25.76 30.55 22.76
CA LEU A 169 -24.88 29.61 23.46
C LEU A 169 -24.07 28.76 22.48
N PHE A 170 -24.68 28.29 21.40
CA PHE A 170 -23.98 27.53 20.35
C PHE A 170 -22.91 28.38 19.64
N LEU A 171 -23.23 29.64 19.31
CA LEU A 171 -22.26 30.58 18.74
C LEU A 171 -21.11 30.89 19.70
N LEU A 172 -21.41 31.09 20.99
CA LEU A 172 -20.39 31.32 22.02
C LEU A 172 -19.49 30.10 22.19
N ALA A 173 -20.07 28.89 22.25
CA ALA A 173 -19.31 27.64 22.30
C ALA A 173 -18.45 27.44 21.04
N GLY A 174 -18.99 27.74 19.85
CA GLY A 174 -18.26 27.70 18.59
C GLY A 174 -17.09 28.69 18.56
N ALA A 175 -17.31 29.94 18.97
CA ALA A 175 -16.28 30.97 19.06
C ALA A 175 -15.20 30.59 20.08
N GLY A 176 -15.58 30.05 21.24
CA GLY A 176 -14.67 29.51 22.24
C GLY A 176 -13.86 28.32 21.72
N GLY A 177 -14.47 27.42 20.95
CA GLY A 177 -13.80 26.30 20.29
C GLY A 177 -12.75 26.77 19.27
N VAL A 178 -13.09 27.76 18.43
CA VAL A 178 -12.13 28.35 17.47
C VAL A 178 -10.99 29.09 18.20
N ALA A 179 -11.30 29.85 19.25
CA ALA A 179 -10.31 30.48 20.14
C ALA A 179 -9.31 29.45 20.71
N TYR A 180 -9.84 28.33 21.21
CA TYR A 180 -9.05 27.22 21.73
C TYR A 180 -8.18 26.56 20.66
N LEU A 181 -8.68 26.41 19.43
CA LEU A 181 -7.92 25.85 18.30
C LEU A 181 -6.73 26.70 17.85
N GLY A 182 -6.59 27.96 18.28
CA GLY A 182 -5.40 28.76 17.96
C GLY A 182 -4.37 28.83 19.09
N ARG A 183 -4.55 28.03 20.15
CA ARG A 183 -3.55 27.84 21.23
C ARG A 183 -2.19 27.39 20.66
N ASN A 184 -1.12 27.56 21.42
CA ASN A 184 0.20 27.07 21.01
C ASN A 184 0.24 25.54 20.95
N TRP A 185 1.28 24.98 20.32
CA TRP A 185 1.53 23.54 20.31
C TRP A 185 1.96 23.08 21.71
N ASP A 186 1.41 21.99 22.21
CA ASP A 186 1.75 21.50 23.57
C ASP A 186 2.91 20.50 23.55
N THR A 187 3.11 19.81 22.42
CA THR A 187 4.11 18.76 22.26
C THR A 187 5.15 19.14 21.21
N GLU A 188 6.41 18.81 21.49
CA GLU A 188 7.53 19.02 20.57
C GLU A 188 7.35 18.23 19.26
N GLU A 189 6.60 17.13 19.28
CA GLU A 189 6.23 16.35 18.09
C GLU A 189 5.26 17.11 17.16
N GLU A 190 4.27 17.83 17.71
CA GLU A 190 3.35 18.64 16.92
C GLU A 190 4.07 19.84 16.27
N GLU A 191 5.03 20.43 16.99
CA GLU A 191 5.85 21.53 16.47
C GLU A 191 6.80 21.05 15.35
N ARG A 192 7.23 19.79 15.37
CA ARG A 192 8.02 19.17 14.29
C ARG A 192 7.20 18.86 13.04
N ILE A 193 5.90 18.57 13.19
CA ILE A 193 5.00 18.29 12.06
C ILE A 193 4.68 19.58 11.30
N HIS A 194 4.54 20.70 12.01
CA HIS A 194 4.21 22.01 11.43
C HIS A 194 5.32 23.05 11.65
N PRO A 195 6.52 22.86 11.07
CA PRO A 195 7.65 23.79 11.25
C PRO A 195 7.39 25.17 10.61
N ASP A 196 6.42 25.26 9.70
CA ASP A 196 5.98 26.48 9.03
C ASP A 196 5.05 27.37 9.90
N VAL A 197 4.53 26.84 11.02
CA VAL A 197 3.61 27.56 11.92
C VAL A 197 4.14 27.57 13.36
N PRO A 198 5.12 28.45 13.69
CA PRO A 198 5.73 28.48 15.02
C PRO A 198 4.76 28.93 16.12
N SER A 199 5.06 28.47 17.35
CA SER A 199 4.39 28.94 18.56
C SER A 199 4.71 30.41 18.81
N GLY A 200 3.68 31.22 19.07
CA GLY A 200 3.88 32.66 19.22
C GLY A 200 2.59 33.47 19.30
N TRP A 201 2.75 34.70 19.75
CA TRP A 201 1.66 35.66 19.90
C TRP A 201 1.52 36.51 18.63
N GLY A 202 0.33 36.49 18.03
CA GLY A 202 -0.02 37.26 16.84
C GLY A 202 -1.26 36.70 16.16
N LEU A 203 -2.17 37.56 15.70
CA LEU A 203 -3.44 37.13 15.10
C LEU A 203 -3.23 36.28 13.83
N GLY A 204 -2.21 36.59 13.02
CA GLY A 204 -1.86 35.80 11.84
C GLY A 204 -1.34 34.41 12.19
N LEU A 205 -0.45 34.30 13.19
CA LEU A 205 0.07 33.01 13.67
C LEU A 205 -1.02 32.17 14.33
N TRP A 206 -1.89 32.80 15.12
CA TRP A 206 -3.06 32.17 15.71
C TRP A 206 -4.00 31.61 14.63
N TYR A 207 -4.30 32.39 13.59
CA TYR A 207 -5.14 31.94 12.47
C TYR A 207 -4.48 30.80 11.68
N ASN A 208 -3.17 30.86 11.44
CA ASN A 208 -2.43 29.78 10.78
C ASN A 208 -2.48 28.48 11.58
N ARG A 209 -2.41 28.54 12.93
CA ARG A 209 -2.58 27.36 13.79
C ARG A 209 -4.00 26.79 13.75
N VAL A 210 -5.02 27.66 13.80
CA VAL A 210 -6.42 27.23 13.61
C VAL A 210 -6.56 26.52 12.27
N LYS A 211 -6.03 27.10 11.20
CA LYS A 211 -6.05 26.51 9.85
C LYS A 211 -5.30 25.18 9.78
N ALA A 212 -4.12 25.07 10.39
CA ALA A 212 -3.34 23.84 10.44
C ALA A 212 -4.11 22.72 11.14
N ARG A 213 -4.71 22.99 12.32
CA ARG A 213 -5.52 22.00 13.04
C ARG A 213 -6.78 21.59 12.28
N PHE A 214 -7.45 22.52 11.61
CA PHE A 214 -8.56 22.18 10.71
C PHE A 214 -8.08 21.34 9.51
N SER A 215 -6.90 21.65 8.97
CA SER A 215 -6.29 20.86 7.91
C SER A 215 -5.99 19.44 8.39
N ASP A 216 -5.43 19.26 9.59
CA ASP A 216 -5.13 17.97 10.20
C ASP A 216 -6.39 17.14 10.46
N LEU A 217 -7.51 17.76 10.83
CA LEU A 217 -8.78 17.06 10.93
C LEU A 217 -9.23 16.48 9.57
N THR A 218 -8.87 17.16 8.48
CA THR A 218 -9.18 16.71 7.11
C THR A 218 -8.06 15.88 6.46
N SER A 219 -6.86 15.82 7.05
CA SER A 219 -5.69 15.19 6.44
C SER A 219 -5.88 13.69 6.30
N TYR A 220 -6.61 13.05 7.23
CA TYR A 220 -7.01 11.65 7.16
C TYR A 220 -7.72 11.27 5.83
N TYR A 221 -8.42 12.21 5.21
CA TYR A 221 -9.14 11.97 3.95
C TYR A 221 -8.31 12.30 2.69
N LYS A 222 -7.20 13.04 2.86
CA LYS A 222 -6.42 13.61 1.75
C LYS A 222 -5.05 12.99 1.60
N ASP A 223 -4.39 12.70 2.72
CA ASP A 223 -3.03 12.17 2.76
C ASP A 223 -3.07 10.64 2.87
N PRO A 224 -2.02 9.96 2.37
CA PRO A 224 -1.97 8.50 2.39
C PRO A 224 -2.00 7.96 3.83
N ALA A 225 -2.46 6.72 3.98
CA ALA A 225 -2.61 6.07 5.29
C ALA A 225 -1.30 5.99 6.10
N PHE A 226 -0.14 6.00 5.43
CA PHE A 226 1.18 5.88 6.05
C PHE A 226 2.15 6.96 5.54
N PRO A 227 3.01 7.51 6.42
CA PRO A 227 4.04 8.47 6.02
C PRO A 227 5.15 7.84 5.17
N LYS A 228 5.39 6.54 5.36
CA LYS A 228 6.25 5.71 4.51
C LYS A 228 5.38 4.59 3.96
N LEU A 229 5.21 4.53 2.65
CA LEU A 229 4.41 3.52 1.96
C LEU A 229 5.15 2.18 1.87
N LEU A 230 6.47 2.22 1.71
CA LEU A 230 7.30 1.03 1.62
C LEU A 230 8.19 0.90 2.87
N PRO A 231 8.43 -0.35 3.33
CA PRO A 231 9.35 -0.59 4.44
C PRO A 231 10.79 -0.23 4.07
N ASP A 232 11.61 -0.04 5.10
CA ASP A 232 13.05 0.12 4.96
C ASP A 232 13.66 -1.22 4.49
N GLU A 233 14.41 -1.21 3.39
CA GLU A 233 15.08 -2.42 2.89
C GLU A 233 16.54 -2.51 3.33
N ASP A 234 16.96 -3.73 3.67
CA ASP A 234 18.35 -4.05 3.96
C ASP A 234 19.25 -3.73 2.75
N PRO A 235 20.39 -3.03 2.96
CA PRO A 235 21.30 -2.65 1.87
C PRO A 235 21.78 -3.81 0.99
N ASN A 236 21.88 -5.03 1.54
CA ASN A 236 22.36 -6.22 0.84
C ASN A 236 21.30 -6.82 -0.11
N LEU A 237 20.02 -6.57 0.13
CA LEU A 237 18.91 -7.14 -0.62
C LEU A 237 18.26 -6.15 -1.59
N ARG A 238 18.77 -4.90 -1.59
CA ARG A 238 18.20 -3.78 -2.31
C ARG A 238 18.49 -3.89 -3.81
N GLN A 239 17.45 -3.84 -4.62
CA GLN A 239 17.59 -3.62 -6.07
C GLN A 239 18.06 -2.16 -6.31
N PRO A 240 18.93 -1.91 -7.28
CA PRO A 240 19.55 -0.60 -7.46
C PRO A 240 18.53 0.49 -7.83
N TYR A 241 17.43 0.13 -8.51
CA TYR A 241 16.40 1.06 -8.96
C TYR A 241 15.01 0.56 -8.59
N THR A 242 14.07 1.49 -8.42
CA THR A 242 12.66 1.19 -8.16
C THR A 242 11.82 1.62 -9.37
N LEU A 243 11.03 0.70 -9.90
CA LEU A 243 10.12 0.94 -11.03
C LEU A 243 8.68 0.89 -10.54
N VAL A 244 8.01 2.04 -10.60
CA VAL A 244 6.63 2.22 -10.18
C VAL A 244 5.73 2.12 -11.42
N LEU A 245 4.78 1.19 -11.42
CA LEU A 245 3.93 0.88 -12.56
C LEU A 245 2.47 1.15 -12.24
N SER A 246 1.77 1.86 -13.14
CA SER A 246 0.31 1.96 -13.10
C SER A 246 -0.37 0.66 -13.55
N LEU A 247 -1.61 0.41 -13.10
CA LEU A 247 -2.35 -0.80 -13.50
C LEU A 247 -3.25 -0.53 -14.72
N GLU A 248 -4.19 0.40 -14.57
CA GLU A 248 -5.20 0.73 -15.58
C GLU A 248 -4.59 1.41 -16.81
N ASP A 249 -5.03 0.98 -17.98
CA ASP A 249 -4.61 1.45 -19.30
C ASP A 249 -3.10 1.31 -19.59
N LEU A 250 -2.30 0.80 -18.63
CA LEU A 250 -0.88 0.52 -18.77
C LEU A 250 -0.62 -0.98 -18.91
N LEU A 251 -1.02 -1.78 -17.92
CA LEU A 251 -0.81 -3.24 -17.90
C LEU A 251 -2.07 -3.99 -18.33
N VAL A 252 -3.22 -3.47 -17.92
CA VAL A 252 -4.53 -4.05 -18.22
C VAL A 252 -5.48 -2.96 -18.68
N HIS A 253 -6.45 -3.32 -19.51
CA HIS A 253 -7.53 -2.45 -19.93
C HIS A 253 -8.85 -3.09 -19.55
N SER A 254 -9.69 -2.35 -18.83
CA SER A 254 -11.01 -2.79 -18.41
C SER A 254 -12.08 -2.14 -19.28
N GLU A 255 -12.95 -2.97 -19.85
CA GLU A 255 -14.10 -2.53 -20.64
C GLU A 255 -15.37 -3.06 -19.99
N TRP A 256 -16.41 -2.23 -19.93
CA TRP A 256 -17.74 -2.64 -19.49
C TRP A 256 -18.69 -2.74 -20.68
N SER A 257 -19.37 -3.88 -20.79
CA SER A 257 -20.43 -4.11 -21.77
C SER A 257 -21.72 -4.52 -21.07
N ARG A 258 -22.88 -4.21 -21.67
CA ARG A 258 -24.19 -4.58 -21.11
C ARG A 258 -24.39 -6.10 -21.01
N GLU A 259 -23.89 -6.83 -21.99
CA GLU A 259 -24.08 -8.29 -22.10
C GLU A 259 -23.14 -9.08 -21.18
N HIS A 260 -21.88 -8.66 -21.09
CA HIS A 260 -20.82 -9.43 -20.42
C HIS A 260 -20.28 -8.77 -19.15
N GLY A 261 -20.78 -7.57 -18.80
CA GLY A 261 -20.29 -6.79 -17.68
C GLY A 261 -18.84 -6.33 -17.88
N TRP A 262 -18.09 -6.27 -16.77
CA TRP A 262 -16.68 -5.90 -16.74
C TRP A 262 -15.80 -7.02 -17.30
N ARG A 263 -15.01 -6.71 -18.33
CA ARG A 263 -13.97 -7.59 -18.88
C ARG A 263 -12.63 -6.88 -18.79
N VAL A 264 -11.60 -7.63 -18.45
CA VAL A 264 -10.23 -7.11 -18.32
C VAL A 264 -9.35 -7.81 -19.35
N ALA A 265 -8.77 -7.02 -20.26
CA ALA A 265 -7.78 -7.48 -21.21
C ALA A 265 -6.38 -7.26 -20.64
N LYS A 266 -5.49 -8.23 -20.86
CA LYS A 266 -4.06 -8.12 -20.51
C LYS A 266 -3.29 -7.54 -21.70
N ARG A 267 -2.45 -6.54 -21.46
CA ARG A 267 -1.63 -5.95 -22.52
C ARG A 267 -0.59 -6.94 -23.04
N PRO A 268 -0.40 -7.04 -24.37
CA PRO A 268 0.62 -7.90 -24.96
C PRO A 268 2.01 -7.61 -24.38
N GLY A 269 2.73 -8.66 -23.98
CA GLY A 269 4.10 -8.54 -23.47
C GLY A 269 4.24 -8.13 -22.00
N VAL A 270 3.14 -7.97 -21.24
CA VAL A 270 3.21 -7.64 -19.80
C VAL A 270 3.97 -8.68 -18.99
N ASP A 271 3.70 -9.97 -19.21
CA ASP A 271 4.37 -11.03 -18.44
C ASP A 271 5.89 -10.99 -18.67
N TYR A 272 6.31 -10.81 -19.92
CA TYR A 272 7.71 -10.66 -20.30
C TYR A 272 8.33 -9.41 -19.67
N PHE A 273 7.63 -8.27 -19.76
CA PHE A 273 8.06 -7.00 -19.20
C PHE A 273 8.32 -7.11 -17.68
N LEU A 274 7.37 -7.67 -16.92
CA LEU A 274 7.49 -7.83 -15.47
C LEU A 274 8.60 -8.81 -15.09
N ARG A 275 8.63 -10.01 -15.69
CA ARG A 275 9.62 -11.05 -15.38
C ARG A 275 11.04 -10.63 -15.74
N TYR A 276 11.22 -9.97 -16.87
CA TYR A 276 12.53 -9.50 -17.32
C TYR A 276 13.06 -8.36 -16.45
N LEU A 277 12.23 -7.35 -16.15
CA LEU A 277 12.66 -6.18 -15.39
C LEU A 277 12.83 -6.44 -13.89
N ASN A 278 12.17 -7.46 -13.32
CA ASN A 278 12.34 -7.85 -11.91
C ASN A 278 13.81 -8.15 -11.53
N GLN A 279 14.64 -8.52 -12.51
CA GLN A 279 16.08 -8.76 -12.30
C GLN A 279 16.86 -7.47 -12.01
N TYR A 280 16.37 -6.33 -12.50
CA TYR A 280 17.06 -5.04 -12.47
C TYR A 280 16.39 -4.04 -11.52
N TYR A 281 15.07 -4.11 -11.39
CA TYR A 281 14.24 -3.15 -10.69
C TYR A 281 13.45 -3.80 -9.55
N GLU A 282 13.28 -3.06 -8.46
CA GLU A 282 12.21 -3.29 -7.51
C GLU A 282 10.88 -2.86 -8.16
N LEU A 283 10.02 -3.82 -8.48
CA LEU A 283 8.73 -3.54 -9.10
C LEU A 283 7.68 -3.18 -8.04
N VAL A 284 7.15 -1.97 -8.12
CA VAL A 284 6.07 -1.45 -7.27
C VAL A 284 4.87 -1.17 -8.16
N LEU A 285 3.75 -1.83 -7.91
CA LEU A 285 2.49 -1.47 -8.57
C LEU A 285 1.88 -0.31 -7.79
N PHE A 286 1.59 0.80 -8.45
CA PHE A 286 0.91 1.93 -7.81
C PHE A 286 -0.29 2.32 -8.66
N THR A 287 -1.49 1.94 -8.22
CA THR A 287 -2.74 2.16 -8.94
C THR A 287 -3.66 3.16 -8.24
N SER A 288 -4.44 3.91 -9.03
CA SER A 288 -5.53 4.75 -8.54
C SER A 288 -6.83 3.98 -8.31
N VAL A 289 -6.81 2.64 -8.43
CA VAL A 289 -7.98 1.77 -8.21
C VAL A 289 -8.04 1.32 -6.75
N PRO A 290 -9.22 1.20 -6.13
CA PRO A 290 -9.34 0.69 -4.77
C PRO A 290 -8.83 -0.75 -4.67
N SER A 291 -8.23 -1.09 -3.53
CA SER A 291 -7.67 -2.41 -3.25
C SER A 291 -8.63 -3.57 -3.55
N MET A 292 -9.90 -3.43 -3.19
CA MET A 292 -10.94 -4.46 -3.36
C MET A 292 -11.10 -4.94 -4.82
N MET A 293 -10.95 -4.03 -5.80
CA MET A 293 -11.07 -4.37 -7.22
C MET A 293 -9.72 -4.77 -7.82
N ALA A 294 -8.66 -4.02 -7.48
CA ALA A 294 -7.35 -4.21 -8.06
C ALA A 294 -6.67 -5.51 -7.60
N ASP A 295 -6.86 -5.96 -6.35
CA ASP A 295 -6.21 -7.18 -5.83
C ASP A 295 -6.68 -8.42 -6.60
N GLN A 296 -7.96 -8.49 -7.01
CA GLN A 296 -8.48 -9.60 -7.82
C GLN A 296 -7.83 -9.68 -9.21
N VAL A 297 -7.61 -8.52 -9.83
CA VAL A 297 -6.94 -8.42 -11.14
C VAL A 297 -5.47 -8.77 -10.99
N LEU A 298 -4.82 -8.24 -9.95
CA LEU A 298 -3.41 -8.48 -9.66
C LEU A 298 -3.10 -9.96 -9.41
N ARG A 299 -3.93 -10.65 -8.61
CA ARG A 299 -3.78 -12.10 -8.36
C ARG A 299 -3.77 -12.94 -9.64
N LYS A 300 -4.51 -12.50 -10.67
CA LYS A 300 -4.55 -13.18 -11.99
C LYS A 300 -3.42 -12.72 -12.91
N LEU A 301 -3.01 -11.46 -12.81
CA LEU A 301 -1.95 -10.88 -13.64
C LEU A 301 -0.57 -11.39 -13.22
N ASP A 302 -0.32 -11.46 -11.91
CA ASP A 302 0.96 -11.84 -11.31
C ASP A 302 0.77 -12.95 -10.27
N PRO A 303 0.56 -14.20 -10.71
CA PRO A 303 0.36 -15.32 -9.81
C PRO A 303 1.63 -15.69 -9.02
N PHE A 304 2.82 -15.32 -9.51
CA PHE A 304 4.11 -15.63 -8.89
C PHE A 304 4.64 -14.52 -7.97
N ARG A 305 3.86 -13.45 -7.76
CA ARG A 305 4.21 -12.31 -6.90
C ARG A 305 5.58 -11.72 -7.27
N ILE A 306 5.79 -11.49 -8.56
CA ILE A 306 6.96 -10.81 -9.11
C ILE A 306 6.97 -9.33 -8.68
N ILE A 307 5.79 -8.71 -8.64
CA ILE A 307 5.59 -7.36 -8.12
C ILE A 307 5.73 -7.42 -6.60
N ARG A 308 6.71 -6.69 -6.06
CA ARG A 308 7.07 -6.76 -4.64
C ARG A 308 6.08 -6.04 -3.75
N TRP A 309 5.62 -4.86 -4.19
CA TRP A 309 4.73 -4.02 -3.40
C TRP A 309 3.55 -3.52 -4.23
N PRO A 310 2.32 -4.00 -3.97
CA PRO A 310 1.12 -3.41 -4.53
C PRO A 310 0.57 -2.29 -3.65
N LEU A 311 0.54 -1.09 -4.22
CA LEU A 311 -0.03 0.13 -3.67
C LEU A 311 -1.30 0.48 -4.47
N PHE A 312 -2.37 0.76 -3.74
CA PHE A 312 -3.71 1.00 -4.28
C PHE A 312 -4.13 2.46 -4.07
N ARG A 313 -5.38 2.81 -4.41
CA ARG A 313 -5.92 4.17 -4.25
C ARG A 313 -5.73 4.74 -2.85
N GLU A 314 -5.81 3.89 -1.83
CA GLU A 314 -5.65 4.26 -0.42
C GLU A 314 -4.23 4.79 -0.09
N ALA A 315 -3.24 4.51 -0.95
CA ALA A 315 -1.88 5.04 -0.87
C ALA A 315 -1.67 6.33 -1.69
N THR A 316 -2.67 6.76 -2.48
CA THR A 316 -2.59 8.00 -3.26
C THR A 316 -2.99 9.20 -2.40
N ARG A 317 -2.49 10.39 -2.77
CA ARG A 317 -2.87 11.65 -2.16
C ARG A 317 -3.99 12.29 -2.97
N TYR A 318 -5.05 12.73 -2.31
CA TYR A 318 -6.15 13.42 -2.97
C TYR A 318 -5.99 14.94 -2.84
N LYS A 319 -5.74 15.62 -3.96
CA LYS A 319 -5.54 17.07 -3.99
C LYS A 319 -6.21 17.67 -5.22
N ASP A 320 -6.91 18.78 -5.03
CA ASP A 320 -7.58 19.55 -6.10
C ASP A 320 -8.54 18.74 -7.00
N GLY A 321 -9.14 17.68 -6.47
CA GLY A 321 -10.08 16.83 -7.22
C GLY A 321 -9.45 15.60 -7.85
N GLU A 322 -8.12 15.47 -7.82
CA GLU A 322 -7.36 14.41 -8.50
C GLU A 322 -6.59 13.53 -7.52
N TYR A 323 -6.32 12.30 -7.94
CA TYR A 323 -5.45 11.37 -7.22
C TYR A 323 -4.01 11.51 -7.72
N ILE A 324 -3.12 11.87 -6.82
CA ILE A 324 -1.70 12.07 -7.09
C ILE A 324 -0.90 10.93 -6.45
N LYS A 325 0.04 10.36 -7.21
CA LYS A 325 0.96 9.33 -6.74
C LYS A 325 2.24 10.00 -6.29
N ASP A 326 2.27 10.42 -5.02
CA ASP A 326 3.42 11.11 -4.46
C ASP A 326 4.58 10.14 -4.21
N LEU A 327 5.64 10.25 -5.02
CA LEU A 327 6.79 9.36 -4.96
C LEU A 327 7.64 9.60 -3.70
N ALA A 328 7.53 10.77 -3.05
CA ALA A 328 8.28 11.08 -1.84
C ALA A 328 7.89 10.14 -0.68
N TYR A 329 6.67 9.62 -0.66
CA TYR A 329 6.17 8.70 0.36
C TYR A 329 6.64 7.25 0.14
N LEU A 330 7.25 6.92 -1.00
CA LEU A 330 7.74 5.56 -1.27
C LEU A 330 8.95 5.16 -0.43
N ASN A 331 9.58 6.10 0.30
CA ASN A 331 10.77 5.80 1.11
C ASN A 331 11.90 5.18 0.25
N ARG A 332 12.12 5.76 -0.93
CA ARG A 332 13.17 5.42 -1.90
C ARG A 332 13.84 6.69 -2.39
N ASP A 333 15.07 6.56 -2.88
CA ASP A 333 15.82 7.67 -3.44
C ASP A 333 15.23 8.08 -4.79
N LEU A 334 14.73 9.31 -4.91
CA LEU A 334 14.11 9.83 -6.12
C LEU A 334 15.07 9.86 -7.32
N SER A 335 16.40 9.86 -7.12
CA SER A 335 17.34 9.76 -8.26
C SER A 335 17.30 8.38 -8.94
N LYS A 336 16.70 7.37 -8.30
CA LYS A 336 16.64 5.97 -8.75
C LYS A 336 15.21 5.43 -8.89
N VAL A 337 14.21 6.30 -8.79
CA VAL A 337 12.80 5.95 -8.94
C VAL A 337 12.31 6.38 -10.32
N ILE A 338 11.62 5.48 -11.02
CA ILE A 338 10.97 5.76 -12.31
C ILE A 338 9.49 5.40 -12.17
N LEU A 339 8.59 6.33 -12.49
CA LEU A 339 7.16 6.11 -12.57
C LEU A 339 6.75 5.94 -14.04
N ILE A 340 6.06 4.85 -14.37
CA ILE A 340 5.42 4.68 -15.68
C ILE A 340 3.92 4.75 -15.47
N ASP A 341 3.30 5.74 -16.09
CA ASP A 341 1.86 5.99 -15.99
C ASP A 341 1.25 6.40 -17.33
N THR A 342 -0.07 6.48 -17.38
CA THR A 342 -0.83 6.93 -18.56
C THR A 342 -1.49 8.29 -18.37
N LYS A 343 -1.54 8.77 -17.12
CA LYS A 343 -2.10 10.07 -16.76
C LYS A 343 -1.00 10.95 -16.16
N GLU A 344 -0.85 12.16 -16.71
CA GLU A 344 0.10 13.15 -16.23
C GLU A 344 -0.26 13.67 -14.83
N GLU A 345 -1.55 13.76 -14.52
CA GLU A 345 -2.09 14.16 -13.21
C GLU A 345 -1.51 13.33 -12.05
N HIS A 346 -1.29 12.03 -12.27
CA HIS A 346 -0.74 11.14 -11.26
C HIS A 346 0.70 11.51 -10.87
N ALA A 347 1.46 12.08 -11.79
CA ALA A 347 2.87 12.45 -11.62
C ALA A 347 3.07 13.94 -11.30
N ARG A 348 2.00 14.69 -11.04
CA ARG A 348 2.01 16.16 -10.91
C ARG A 348 3.04 16.71 -9.91
N LEU A 349 3.39 15.96 -8.86
CA LEU A 349 4.37 16.38 -7.86
C LEU A 349 5.83 16.06 -8.23
N GLN A 350 6.06 15.07 -9.10
CA GLN A 350 7.40 14.65 -9.55
C GLN A 350 7.37 14.28 -11.05
N PRO A 351 7.10 15.24 -11.95
CA PRO A 351 7.03 14.97 -13.39
C PRO A 351 8.38 14.50 -13.97
N GLU A 352 9.50 14.91 -13.38
CA GLU A 352 10.85 14.56 -13.83
C GLU A 352 11.22 13.08 -13.66
N ASN A 353 10.45 12.35 -12.84
CA ASN A 353 10.61 10.93 -12.61
C ASN A 353 9.61 10.09 -13.42
N ALA A 354 8.72 10.72 -14.20
CA ALA A 354 7.61 10.05 -14.85
C ALA A 354 7.80 9.86 -16.35
N ILE A 355 7.46 8.67 -16.83
CA ILE A 355 7.30 8.33 -18.23
C ILE A 355 5.79 8.20 -18.48
N ILE A 356 5.22 9.18 -19.17
CA ILE A 356 3.80 9.18 -19.51
C ILE A 356 3.60 8.51 -20.87
N LEU A 357 2.91 7.38 -20.86
CA LEU A 357 2.56 6.63 -22.07
C LEU A 357 1.14 6.92 -22.52
N LYS A 358 0.90 6.72 -23.81
CA LYS A 358 -0.47 6.69 -24.34
C LYS A 358 -1.25 5.54 -23.70
N LYS A 359 -2.49 5.83 -23.29
CA LYS A 359 -3.46 4.83 -22.81
C LYS A 359 -3.61 3.69 -23.84
N TRP A 360 -3.58 2.46 -23.35
CA TRP A 360 -3.79 1.28 -24.17
C TRP A 360 -5.28 0.93 -24.25
N ASN A 361 -5.82 0.89 -25.46
CA ASN A 361 -7.26 0.68 -25.71
C ASN A 361 -7.63 -0.81 -25.90
N GLY A 362 -6.78 -1.76 -25.46
CA GLY A 362 -7.03 -3.19 -25.69
C GLY A 362 -6.47 -3.76 -27.01
N GLU A 363 -5.74 -2.98 -27.81
CA GLU A 363 -5.21 -3.44 -29.10
C GLU A 363 -4.15 -4.57 -28.94
N PRO A 364 -4.31 -5.73 -29.61
CA PRO A 364 -3.43 -6.89 -29.43
C PRO A 364 -2.08 -6.76 -30.15
N LYS A 365 -1.93 -5.79 -31.07
CA LYS A 365 -0.69 -5.55 -31.81
C LYS A 365 0.21 -4.51 -31.14
N ASP A 366 -0.17 -3.99 -29.98
CA ASP A 366 0.64 -3.03 -29.25
C ASP A 366 1.98 -3.63 -28.84
N LYS A 367 3.06 -2.90 -29.11
CA LYS A 367 4.43 -3.26 -28.74
C LYS A 367 5.10 -2.21 -27.85
N THR A 368 4.36 -1.17 -27.47
CA THR A 368 4.90 -0.01 -26.78
C THR A 368 5.55 -0.39 -25.45
N LEU A 369 4.94 -1.32 -24.69
CA LEU A 369 5.50 -1.78 -23.41
C LEU A 369 6.83 -2.53 -23.58
N VAL A 370 6.92 -3.42 -24.58
CA VAL A 370 8.15 -4.16 -24.89
C VAL A 370 9.23 -3.24 -25.45
N ALA A 371 8.83 -2.21 -26.20
CA ALA A 371 9.75 -1.24 -26.79
C ALA A 371 10.44 -0.35 -25.74
N LEU A 372 9.91 -0.25 -24.51
CA LEU A 372 10.55 0.47 -23.41
C LEU A 372 11.66 -0.32 -22.71
N ILE A 373 11.64 -1.66 -22.81
CA ILE A 373 12.59 -2.53 -22.10
C ILE A 373 14.05 -2.14 -22.37
N PRO A 374 14.50 -1.86 -23.62
CA PRO A 374 15.89 -1.51 -23.89
C PRO A 374 16.35 -0.24 -23.15
N LEU A 375 15.48 0.76 -22.98
CA LEU A 375 15.80 1.97 -22.22
C LEU A 375 15.97 1.67 -20.73
N LEU A 376 15.03 0.92 -20.15
CA LEU A 376 15.05 0.59 -18.72
C LEU A 376 16.26 -0.30 -18.41
N GLU A 377 16.51 -1.30 -19.26
CA GLU A 377 17.71 -2.13 -19.17
C GLU A 377 18.98 -1.26 -19.27
N TYR A 378 18.99 -0.19 -20.07
CA TYR A 378 20.15 0.71 -20.22
C TYR A 378 20.42 1.52 -18.96
N LEU A 379 19.37 2.07 -18.36
CA LEU A 379 19.48 2.82 -17.11
C LEU A 379 20.05 1.95 -16.00
N ALA A 380 19.56 0.71 -15.87
CA ALA A 380 20.04 -0.22 -14.87
C ALA A 380 21.45 -0.77 -15.17
N GLY A 381 21.71 -1.16 -16.42
CA GLY A 381 22.96 -1.78 -16.83
C GLY A 381 24.17 -0.83 -16.82
N MET A 382 23.95 0.45 -17.12
CA MET A 382 25.01 1.47 -17.08
C MET A 382 25.26 2.03 -15.68
N GLY A 383 24.38 1.75 -14.72
CA GLY A 383 24.51 2.26 -13.34
C GLY A 383 24.40 3.79 -13.26
N VAL A 384 23.42 4.37 -13.97
CA VAL A 384 23.17 5.82 -13.96
C VAL A 384 22.83 6.30 -12.54
N GLU A 385 23.59 7.24 -11.99
CA GLU A 385 23.37 7.74 -10.61
C GLU A 385 22.04 8.47 -10.42
N ASP A 386 21.63 9.25 -11.43
CA ASP A 386 20.36 9.99 -11.46
C ASP A 386 19.64 9.80 -12.80
N VAL A 387 18.43 9.23 -12.75
CA VAL A 387 17.62 8.94 -13.94
C VAL A 387 16.97 10.19 -14.54
N ARG A 388 16.75 11.26 -13.75
CA ARG A 388 15.95 12.42 -14.15
C ARG A 388 16.54 13.19 -15.33
N PRO A 389 17.87 13.47 -15.40
CA PRO A 389 18.46 14.13 -16.57
C PRO A 389 18.33 13.30 -17.85
N VAL A 390 18.39 11.97 -17.72
CA VAL A 390 18.24 11.06 -18.87
C VAL A 390 16.81 11.09 -19.37
N LEU A 391 15.82 10.99 -18.48
CA LEU A 391 14.40 11.08 -18.85
C LEU A 391 14.06 12.43 -19.49
N LYS A 392 14.56 13.53 -18.92
CA LYS A 392 14.39 14.89 -19.47
C LYS A 392 14.92 15.01 -20.90
N SER A 393 15.97 14.26 -21.26
CA SER A 393 16.51 14.27 -22.63
C SER A 393 15.58 13.65 -23.68
N PHE A 394 14.53 12.94 -23.27
CA PHE A 394 13.52 12.34 -24.13
C PHE A 394 12.16 13.05 -24.03
N GLU A 395 12.11 14.22 -23.38
CA GLU A 395 10.87 14.98 -23.23
C GLU A 395 10.41 15.50 -24.60
N GLY A 396 9.13 15.24 -24.94
CA GLY A 396 8.53 15.68 -26.21
C GLY A 396 8.80 14.78 -27.42
N THR A 397 9.51 13.65 -27.25
CA THR A 397 9.78 12.68 -28.31
C THR A 397 9.21 11.31 -27.97
N ASP A 398 9.05 10.46 -29.00
CA ASP A 398 8.67 9.06 -28.77
C ASP A 398 9.89 8.26 -28.28
N ILE A 399 9.89 7.97 -26.98
CA ILE A 399 11.02 7.43 -26.23
C ILE A 399 11.63 6.18 -26.91
N PRO A 400 10.86 5.15 -27.30
CA PRO A 400 11.44 3.94 -27.88
C PRO A 400 12.10 4.19 -29.24
N VAL A 401 11.50 5.07 -30.06
CA VAL A 401 12.02 5.39 -31.40
C VAL A 401 13.30 6.21 -31.30
N GLU A 402 13.34 7.19 -30.40
CA GLU A 402 14.53 7.99 -30.19
C GLU A 402 15.66 7.16 -29.57
N PHE A 403 15.35 6.32 -28.58
CA PHE A 403 16.32 5.44 -27.96
C PHE A 403 16.94 4.48 -28.99
N ALA A 404 16.14 3.88 -29.87
CA ALA A 404 16.65 3.03 -30.94
C ALA A 404 17.60 3.78 -31.92
N LYS A 405 17.32 5.05 -32.21
CA LYS A 405 18.22 5.90 -33.03
C LYS A 405 19.53 6.17 -32.29
N ARG A 406 19.46 6.52 -31.01
CA ARG A 406 20.65 6.76 -30.17
C ARG A 406 21.49 5.49 -30.04
N GLU A 407 20.86 4.34 -29.83
CA GLU A 407 21.53 3.03 -29.76
C GLU A 407 22.26 2.70 -31.07
N LYS A 408 21.62 2.92 -32.23
CA LYS A 408 22.25 2.72 -33.54
C LYS A 408 23.46 3.65 -33.73
N ALA A 409 23.34 4.91 -33.37
CA ALA A 409 24.45 5.86 -33.46
C ALA A 409 25.62 5.49 -32.53
N MET A 410 25.34 5.03 -31.31
CA MET A 410 26.35 4.53 -30.38
C MET A 410 27.06 3.28 -30.93
N ARG A 411 26.28 2.35 -31.53
CA ARG A 411 26.81 1.14 -32.17
C ARG A 411 27.73 1.45 -33.34
N GLU A 412 27.34 2.40 -34.20
CA GLU A 412 28.19 2.82 -35.33
C GLU A 412 29.49 3.50 -34.87
N ARG A 413 29.44 4.32 -33.81
CA ARG A 413 30.64 4.94 -33.21
C ARG A 413 31.57 3.89 -32.64
N PHE A 414 31.04 2.95 -31.87
CA PHE A 414 31.81 1.85 -31.28
C PHE A 414 32.48 0.97 -32.35
N GLN A 415 31.77 0.64 -33.44
CA GLN A 415 32.35 -0.13 -34.54
C GLN A 415 33.49 0.62 -35.25
N LYS A 416 33.39 1.96 -35.41
CA LYS A 416 34.46 2.79 -35.96
C LYS A 416 35.69 2.78 -35.04
N GLU A 417 35.49 2.98 -33.74
CA GLU A 417 36.57 2.95 -32.74
C GLU A 417 37.25 1.59 -32.69
N LEU A 418 36.50 0.49 -32.66
CA LEU A 418 37.05 -0.87 -32.74
C LEU A 418 37.83 -1.10 -34.04
N GLY A 419 37.31 -0.64 -35.18
CA GLY A 419 37.98 -0.76 -36.47
C GLY A 419 39.30 0.02 -36.52
N GLU A 420 39.34 1.20 -35.90
CA GLU A 420 40.57 1.98 -35.75
C GLU A 420 41.55 1.33 -34.77
N GLU A 421 41.09 0.81 -33.63
CA GLU A 421 41.92 0.07 -32.70
C GLU A 421 42.51 -1.19 -33.32
N GLN A 422 41.71 -1.97 -34.05
CA GLN A 422 42.19 -3.15 -34.76
C GLN A 422 43.26 -2.81 -35.80
N LYS A 423 43.11 -1.67 -36.50
CA LYS A 423 44.15 -1.16 -37.41
C LYS A 423 45.42 -0.71 -36.68
N LYS A 424 45.30 -0.21 -35.44
CA LYS A 424 46.42 0.23 -34.59
C LYS A 424 47.11 -0.92 -33.85
N ARG A 425 46.46 -2.08 -33.66
CA ARG A 425 47.03 -3.24 -32.95
C ARG A 425 48.07 -3.97 -33.83
N PRO A 426 49.29 -4.26 -33.32
CA PRO A 426 50.26 -5.06 -34.06
C PRO A 426 49.74 -6.49 -34.28
N LYS A 427 49.99 -7.07 -35.47
CA LYS A 427 49.50 -8.40 -35.90
C LYS A 427 49.91 -9.58 -35.00
N LEU A 428 50.80 -9.36 -34.03
CA LEU A 428 51.30 -10.34 -33.06
C LEU A 428 51.13 -9.78 -31.64
N SER A 429 49.91 -9.81 -31.10
CA SER A 429 49.63 -9.47 -29.70
C SER A 429 49.57 -10.74 -28.85
N MET A 430 50.22 -10.72 -27.69
CA MET A 430 50.38 -11.86 -26.76
C MET A 430 49.04 -12.50 -26.33
N GLY A 431 47.93 -11.75 -26.38
CA GLY A 431 46.58 -12.28 -26.14
C GLY A 431 46.03 -13.18 -27.26
N SER A 432 46.50 -13.01 -28.51
CA SER A 432 46.10 -13.85 -29.65
C SER A 432 46.76 -15.22 -29.66
N LEU A 433 47.95 -15.34 -29.05
CA LEU A 433 48.63 -16.63 -28.89
C LEU A 433 47.98 -17.46 -27.79
N ALA A 434 47.55 -16.86 -26.68
CA ALA A 434 46.83 -17.56 -25.62
C ALA A 434 45.49 -18.16 -26.10
N SER A 435 44.73 -17.43 -26.93
CA SER A 435 43.51 -17.94 -27.55
C SER A 435 43.77 -19.03 -28.60
N ALA A 436 44.85 -18.94 -29.37
CA ALA A 436 45.23 -19.93 -30.39
C ALA A 436 45.76 -21.24 -29.77
N PHE A 437 46.36 -21.19 -28.58
CA PHE A 437 46.80 -22.37 -27.82
C PHE A 437 45.70 -22.98 -26.94
N GLY A 438 44.44 -22.55 -27.08
CA GLY A 438 43.32 -23.16 -26.37
C GLY A 438 43.32 -22.95 -24.85
N LEU A 439 44.16 -22.04 -24.33
CA LEU A 439 44.09 -21.58 -22.95
C LEU A 439 42.86 -20.67 -22.80
N LYS A 440 41.69 -21.32 -22.69
CA LYS A 440 40.47 -20.66 -22.23
C LYS A 440 40.73 -20.21 -20.80
N SER A 441 41.00 -18.91 -20.63
CA SER A 441 41.03 -18.28 -19.32
C SER A 441 39.75 -18.66 -18.58
N THR A 442 39.93 -19.15 -17.36
CA THR A 442 38.96 -19.73 -16.44
C THR A 442 37.52 -19.28 -16.71
N ARG A 443 36.70 -20.18 -17.27
CA ARG A 443 35.24 -20.07 -17.20
C ARG A 443 34.88 -19.98 -15.72
N THR A 444 34.23 -18.91 -15.29
CA THR A 444 33.58 -18.88 -13.98
C THR A 444 32.52 -19.99 -13.93
N LEU A 445 32.25 -20.50 -12.72
CA LEU A 445 31.42 -21.69 -12.49
C LEU A 445 30.02 -21.63 -13.15
N ASP A 446 29.53 -20.42 -13.48
CA ASP A 446 28.19 -20.15 -14.02
C ASP A 446 28.13 -19.98 -15.55
N GLY A 447 29.23 -20.22 -16.29
CA GLY A 447 29.22 -20.15 -17.76
C GLY A 447 29.16 -18.72 -18.34
N GLU A 448 29.52 -17.71 -17.55
CA GLU A 448 29.60 -16.33 -17.99
C GLU A 448 30.93 -16.01 -18.68
N GLN A 449 30.87 -15.24 -19.77
CA GLN A 449 32.06 -14.64 -20.38
C GLN A 449 32.49 -13.45 -19.51
N THR A 450 33.79 -13.32 -19.25
CA THR A 450 34.30 -12.13 -18.54
C THR A 450 34.11 -10.88 -19.41
N PRO A 451 33.88 -9.68 -18.83
CA PRO A 451 33.72 -8.44 -19.61
C PRO A 451 34.86 -8.17 -20.60
N SER A 452 36.07 -8.59 -20.22
CA SER A 452 37.28 -8.57 -21.05
C SER A 452 37.24 -9.54 -22.24
N GLU A 453 36.63 -10.72 -22.08
CA GLU A 453 36.47 -11.71 -23.14
C GLU A 453 35.38 -11.30 -24.14
N GLY A 454 34.28 -10.72 -23.67
CA GLY A 454 33.25 -10.17 -24.55
C GLY A 454 33.74 -8.98 -25.37
N LEU A 455 34.59 -8.12 -24.80
CA LEU A 455 35.27 -7.05 -25.54
C LEU A 455 36.27 -7.61 -26.57
N ALA A 456 36.96 -8.71 -26.25
CA ALA A 456 37.83 -9.41 -27.20
C ALA A 456 37.05 -10.06 -28.35
N GLN A 457 35.80 -10.46 -28.11
CA GLN A 457 34.85 -10.90 -29.13
C GLN A 457 34.25 -9.74 -29.96
N GLY A 458 34.60 -8.48 -29.63
CA GLY A 458 34.09 -7.29 -30.32
C GLY A 458 32.63 -6.94 -29.95
N LYS A 459 32.08 -7.54 -28.90
CA LYS A 459 30.73 -7.23 -28.42
C LYS A 459 30.77 -5.96 -27.58
N MET A 460 29.76 -5.10 -27.74
CA MET A 460 29.57 -3.97 -26.83
C MET A 460 29.27 -4.48 -25.41
N LEU A 461 29.67 -3.73 -24.40
CA LEU A 461 29.32 -4.01 -23.00
C LEU A 461 27.80 -4.19 -22.84
N TRP A 462 27.05 -3.37 -23.56
CA TRP A 462 25.59 -3.44 -23.63
C TRP A 462 25.06 -4.80 -24.10
N ASP A 463 25.60 -5.32 -25.21
CA ASP A 463 25.14 -6.61 -25.76
C ASP A 463 25.46 -7.76 -24.78
N GLN A 464 26.55 -7.67 -24.01
CA GLN A 464 26.88 -8.65 -22.97
C GLN A 464 25.90 -8.63 -21.80
N ILE A 465 25.51 -7.43 -21.34
CA ILE A 465 24.49 -7.26 -20.29
C ILE A 465 23.16 -7.85 -20.75
N ARG A 466 22.81 -7.62 -22.01
CA ARG A 466 21.58 -8.13 -22.61
C ARG A 466 21.54 -9.63 -22.73
N GLU A 467 22.62 -10.23 -23.22
CA GLU A 467 22.76 -11.70 -23.29
C GLU A 467 22.66 -12.33 -21.90
N ARG A 468 23.27 -11.70 -20.87
CA ARG A 468 23.14 -12.14 -19.47
C ARG A 468 21.69 -12.05 -18.98
N GLY A 469 21.02 -10.93 -19.22
CA GLY A 469 19.62 -10.75 -18.83
C GLY A 469 18.68 -11.75 -19.49
N GLN A 470 18.90 -12.03 -20.78
CA GLN A 470 18.12 -13.02 -21.53
C GLN A 470 18.33 -14.43 -20.98
N LYS A 471 19.59 -14.83 -20.70
CA LYS A 471 19.89 -16.12 -20.07
C LYS A 471 19.22 -16.28 -18.72
N ASN A 472 19.30 -15.25 -17.87
CA ASN A 472 18.64 -15.25 -16.56
C ASN A 472 17.12 -15.37 -16.69
N TYR A 473 16.52 -14.69 -17.66
CA TYR A 473 15.09 -14.82 -17.95
C TYR A 473 14.72 -16.23 -18.41
N GLU A 474 15.49 -16.83 -19.32
CA GLU A 474 15.27 -18.20 -19.79
C GLU A 474 15.40 -19.22 -18.66
N MET A 475 16.37 -19.04 -17.76
CA MET A 475 16.52 -19.86 -16.55
C MET A 475 15.30 -19.73 -15.64
N MET A 476 14.86 -18.50 -15.36
CA MET A 476 13.68 -18.24 -14.54
C MET A 476 12.41 -18.84 -15.17
N GLU A 477 12.21 -18.70 -16.48
CA GLU A 477 11.08 -19.32 -17.20
C GLU A 477 11.11 -20.84 -17.12
N LYS A 478 12.29 -21.44 -17.21
CA LYS A 478 12.45 -22.88 -17.07
C LYS A 478 12.06 -23.34 -15.66
N GLU A 479 12.50 -22.64 -14.63
CA GLU A 479 12.12 -22.91 -13.25
C GLU A 479 10.62 -22.72 -13.00
N ILE A 480 10.01 -21.66 -13.53
CA ILE A 480 8.57 -21.42 -13.45
C ILE A 480 7.80 -22.54 -14.16
N ARG A 481 8.29 -23.02 -15.29
CA ARG A 481 7.65 -24.13 -16.03
C ARG A 481 7.74 -25.46 -15.26
N GLU A 482 8.86 -25.73 -14.62
CA GLU A 482 9.09 -26.99 -13.89
C GLU A 482 8.44 -26.99 -12.49
N ASN A 483 8.53 -25.88 -11.76
CA ASN A 483 8.14 -25.79 -10.34
C ASN A 483 6.94 -24.89 -10.07
N GLY A 484 6.39 -24.21 -11.08
CA GLY A 484 5.35 -23.20 -10.90
C GLY A 484 4.09 -23.71 -10.22
N GLU A 485 3.61 -24.90 -10.59
CA GLU A 485 2.42 -25.50 -9.97
C GLU A 485 2.63 -25.81 -8.48
N LYS A 486 3.84 -26.28 -8.13
CA LYS A 486 4.23 -26.56 -6.75
C LYS A 486 4.24 -25.27 -5.92
N TRP A 487 4.84 -24.20 -6.43
CA TRP A 487 4.87 -22.90 -5.75
C TRP A 487 3.48 -22.30 -5.58
N LEU A 488 2.60 -22.44 -6.59
CA LEU A 488 1.22 -21.96 -6.49
C LEU A 488 0.42 -22.73 -5.44
N ALA A 489 0.59 -24.05 -5.36
CA ALA A 489 -0.05 -24.88 -4.34
C ALA A 489 0.46 -24.55 -2.93
N GLU A 490 1.77 -24.36 -2.77
CA GLU A 490 2.39 -23.98 -1.50
C GLU A 490 1.90 -22.60 -1.03
N MET A 491 1.85 -21.61 -1.93
CA MET A 491 1.31 -20.28 -1.62
C MET A 491 -0.19 -20.31 -1.26
N ALA A 492 -0.99 -21.13 -1.94
CA ALA A 492 -2.40 -21.27 -1.62
C ALA A 492 -2.60 -21.90 -0.23
N ALA A 493 -1.82 -22.93 0.09
CA ALA A 493 -1.85 -23.56 1.42
C ALA A 493 -1.40 -22.59 2.52
N GLU A 494 -0.37 -21.77 2.28
CA GLU A 494 0.07 -20.74 3.21
C GLU A 494 -0.99 -19.65 3.40
N GLU A 495 -1.66 -19.19 2.34
CA GLU A 495 -2.74 -18.20 2.45
C GLU A 495 -3.95 -18.77 3.21
N GLU A 496 -4.30 -20.04 3.01
CA GLU A 496 -5.34 -20.71 3.77
C GLU A 496 -4.98 -20.86 5.25
N LYS A 497 -3.73 -21.23 5.54
CA LYS A 497 -3.22 -21.31 6.92
C LYS A 497 -3.23 -19.95 7.59
N ALA A 498 -2.73 -18.91 6.93
CA ALA A 498 -2.76 -17.54 7.43
C ALA A 498 -4.20 -17.04 7.65
N ARG A 499 -5.13 -17.42 6.77
CA ARG A 499 -6.56 -17.11 6.93
C ARG A 499 -7.16 -17.83 8.13
N GLN A 500 -6.81 -19.09 8.36
CA GLN A 500 -7.23 -19.84 9.54
C GLN A 500 -6.67 -19.21 10.82
N GLU A 501 -5.38 -18.89 10.86
CA GLU A 501 -4.74 -18.21 11.99
C GLU A 501 -5.38 -16.84 12.27
N GLN A 502 -5.72 -16.06 11.24
CA GLN A 502 -6.45 -14.80 11.41
C GLN A 502 -7.87 -15.01 11.93
N MET A 503 -8.59 -16.02 11.41
CA MET A 503 -9.93 -16.35 11.92
C MET A 503 -9.87 -16.82 13.38
N ASP A 504 -8.85 -17.58 13.76
CA ASP A 504 -8.67 -18.06 15.12
C ASP A 504 -8.24 -16.92 16.05
N GLN A 505 -7.39 -15.99 15.59
CA GLN A 505 -7.08 -14.75 16.31
C GLN A 505 -8.31 -13.84 16.45
N MET A 506 -9.15 -13.72 15.42
CA MET A 506 -10.41 -12.97 15.49
C MET A 506 -11.40 -13.62 16.45
N LYS A 507 -11.56 -14.95 16.42
CA LYS A 507 -12.40 -15.70 17.38
C LYS A 507 -11.87 -15.58 18.80
N GLY A 508 -10.56 -15.63 19.00
CA GLY A 508 -9.91 -15.40 20.30
C GLY A 508 -10.08 -13.97 20.82
N SER A 509 -9.97 -12.98 19.94
CA SER A 509 -10.21 -11.57 20.26
C SER A 509 -11.70 -11.29 20.57
N PHE A 510 -12.62 -11.92 19.83
CA PHE A 510 -14.05 -11.81 20.05
C PHE A 510 -14.49 -12.49 21.36
N THR A 511 -13.97 -13.68 21.66
CA THR A 511 -14.22 -14.36 22.96
C THR A 511 -13.59 -13.64 24.15
N SER A 512 -12.45 -12.97 23.96
CA SER A 512 -11.84 -12.09 24.96
C SER A 512 -12.66 -10.80 25.19
N MET A 513 -13.20 -10.19 24.13
CA MET A 513 -14.02 -8.97 24.21
C MET A 513 -15.43 -9.20 24.78
N PHE A 514 -16.02 -10.39 24.60
CA PHE A 514 -17.37 -10.73 25.06
C PHE A 514 -17.45 -11.56 26.36
N GLY A 515 -16.35 -11.66 27.13
CA GLY A 515 -16.42 -12.09 28.52
C GLY A 515 -16.42 -13.60 28.76
N ALA A 516 -15.32 -14.27 28.37
CA ALA A 516 -14.95 -15.57 28.94
C ALA A 516 -13.55 -15.51 29.56
N GLY A 517 -13.31 -14.52 30.44
CA GLY A 517 -12.25 -14.64 31.43
C GLY A 517 -12.66 -15.69 32.45
N LYS A 518 -12.10 -16.90 32.38
CA LYS A 518 -12.15 -17.84 33.50
C LYS A 518 -11.47 -17.17 34.70
N GLN A 519 -12.22 -16.99 35.79
CA GLN A 519 -11.67 -16.83 37.13
C GLN A 519 -10.91 -18.09 37.54
#